data_AF-A0A7X5IR70-F1
#
_entry.id   AF-A0A7X5IR70-F1
#
_cell.length_a   1.000
_cell.length_b   1.000
_cell.length_c   1.000
_cell.angle_alpha   90.00
_cell.angle_beta   90.00
_cell.angle_gamma   90.00
#
_symmetry.space_group_name_H-M   'P 1'
#
loop_
_entity.id
_entity.type
_entity.pdbx_description
1 polymer ?
#
loop_
_entity_poly.entity_id
_entity_poly.type
_entity_poly.pdbx_seq_one_letter_code
_entity_poly.pdbx_strand_id
1 'polypeptide(L)'
;MDENQGYVIRQSVLFDNGRGIALGEHPREGFVTWQFTEEQGRRDYYWGHYYDDGAAAEKDYADRAADYQRRFQVREVKRPIAQQMREAAEQAGERPAQAPPKREAPERGDR
;
A
#
# COMPACT_ATOMS: atom_id res chain seq x y z
N MET A 1 -3.70 -7.09 -0.35
CA MET A 1 -2.70 -6.50 0.55
C MET A 1 -2.08 -5.36 -0.22
N ASP A 2 -2.01 -4.17 0.38
CA ASP A 2 -1.49 -2.99 -0.31
C ASP A 2 0.04 -3.14 -0.48
N GLU A 3 0.57 -2.75 -1.64
CA GLU A 3 1.99 -2.87 -1.99
C GLU A 3 2.45 -1.58 -2.66
N ASN A 4 3.64 -1.11 -2.28
CA ASN A 4 4.27 0.03 -2.91
C ASN A 4 5.74 -0.30 -3.19
N GLN A 5 6.17 -0.16 -4.44
CA GLN A 5 7.56 -0.42 -4.86
C GLN A 5 8.10 -1.80 -4.43
N GLY A 6 7.25 -2.83 -4.40
CA GLY A 6 7.60 -4.18 -3.98
C GLY A 6 7.55 -4.41 -2.46
N TYR A 7 7.37 -3.37 -1.64
CA TYR A 7 7.18 -3.50 -0.20
C TYR A 7 5.71 -3.75 0.11
N VAL A 8 5.45 -4.78 0.90
CA VAL A 8 4.11 -5.10 1.38
C VAL A 8 3.79 -4.18 2.55
N ILE A 9 2.69 -3.42 2.48
CA ILE A 9 2.26 -2.55 3.58
C ILE A 9 1.71 -3.42 4.70
N ARG A 10 2.44 -3.45 5.82
CA ARG A 10 2.12 -4.23 7.02
C ARG A 10 1.20 -3.46 7.96
N GLN A 11 1.44 -2.16 8.09
CA GLN A 11 0.67 -1.27 8.95
C GLN A 11 0.48 0.07 8.26
N SER A 12 -0.67 0.70 8.51
CA SER A 12 -0.90 2.08 8.08
C SER A 12 -1.86 2.77 9.02
N VAL A 13 -1.59 4.03 9.31
CA VAL A 13 -2.51 4.95 9.98
C VAL A 13 -2.98 5.98 8.96
N LEU A 14 -4.29 6.23 8.91
CA LEU A 14 -4.89 7.30 8.13
C LEU A 14 -5.46 8.34 9.08
N PHE A 15 -5.30 9.61 8.75
CA PHE A 15 -5.85 10.74 9.48
C PHE A 15 -7.03 11.37 8.74
N ASP A 16 -7.84 12.15 9.47
CA ASP A 16 -9.06 12.80 8.97
C ASP A 16 -8.83 13.84 7.86
N ASN A 17 -7.59 14.26 7.65
CA ASN A 17 -7.18 15.16 6.58
C ASN A 17 -6.73 14.46 5.30
N GLY A 18 -6.97 13.15 5.17
CA GLY A 18 -6.60 12.37 3.99
C GLY A 18 -5.10 12.12 3.86
N ARG A 19 -4.33 12.21 4.95
CA ARG A 19 -2.92 11.83 4.99
C ARG A 19 -2.67 10.71 5.98
N GLY A 20 -1.58 9.99 5.82
CA GLY A 20 -1.26 8.88 6.69
C GLY A 20 0.22 8.51 6.71
N ILE A 21 0.57 7.60 7.60
CA ILE A 21 1.89 6.98 7.67
C ILE A 21 1.71 5.48 7.44
N ALA A 22 2.60 4.85 6.69
CA ALA A 22 2.58 3.42 6.41
C ALA A 22 3.95 2.79 6.68
N LEU A 23 3.94 1.55 7.15
CA LEU A 23 5.11 0.68 7.30
C LEU A 23 5.05 -0.41 6.24
N GLY A 24 6.04 -0.42 5.36
CA GLY A 24 6.28 -1.44 4.34
C GLY A 24 7.40 -2.39 4.76
N GLU A 25 7.28 -3.65 4.34
CA GLU A 25 8.27 -4.71 4.55
C GLU A 25 8.61 -5.36 3.21
N HIS A 26 9.90 -5.55 2.94
CA HIS A 26 10.42 -6.26 1.78
C HIS A 26 11.38 -7.37 2.25
N PRO A 27 11.22 -8.62 1.75
CA PRO A 27 11.96 -9.76 2.26
C PRO A 27 13.50 -9.68 2.07
N ARG A 28 13.98 -8.79 1.19
CA ARG A 28 15.43 -8.58 0.96
C ARG A 28 15.94 -7.19 1.26
N GLU A 29 15.07 -6.18 1.26
CA GLU A 29 15.46 -4.76 1.34
C GLU A 29 15.14 -4.18 2.72
N GLY A 30 14.57 -4.99 3.62
CA GLY A 30 14.22 -4.60 4.97
C GLY A 30 12.87 -3.91 5.05
N PHE A 31 12.83 -2.76 5.72
CA PHE A 31 11.62 -2.05 6.09
C PHE A 31 11.66 -0.60 5.61
N VAL A 32 10.49 -0.02 5.41
CA VAL A 32 10.37 1.38 5.00
C VAL A 32 9.16 2.02 5.65
N THR A 33 9.29 3.26 6.09
CA THR A 33 8.15 4.07 6.53
C THR A 33 7.86 5.14 5.50
N TRP A 34 6.63 5.21 5.00
CA TRP A 34 6.18 6.23 4.06
C TRP A 34 5.16 7.16 4.71
N GLN A 35 5.13 8.40 4.24
CA GLN A 35 3.93 9.22 4.32
C GLN A 35 3.09 8.99 3.06
N PHE A 36 1.78 9.11 3.17
CA PHE A 36 0.91 9.02 2.01
C PHE A 36 -0.24 10.02 2.09
N THR A 37 -0.79 10.36 0.93
CA THR A 37 -2.13 10.96 0.79
C THR A 37 -3.09 9.91 0.31
N GLU A 38 -4.33 9.98 0.77
CA GLU A 38 -5.42 9.14 0.28
C GLU A 38 -6.52 10.01 -0.33
N GLU A 39 -6.77 9.81 -1.61
CA GLU A 39 -7.79 10.50 -2.38
C GLU A 39 -8.63 9.47 -3.14
N GLN A 40 -9.95 9.45 -2.90
CA GLN A 40 -10.89 8.52 -3.55
C GLN A 40 -10.47 7.03 -3.45
N GLY A 41 -9.89 6.64 -2.31
CA GLY A 41 -9.43 5.27 -2.09
C GLY A 41 -8.07 4.94 -2.72
N ARG A 42 -7.44 5.87 -3.44
CA ARG A 42 -6.09 5.73 -3.96
C ARG A 42 -5.07 6.34 -3.00
N ARG A 43 -3.99 5.62 -2.74
CA ARG A 43 -2.87 6.08 -1.89
C ARG A 43 -1.68 6.45 -2.74
N ASP A 44 -1.14 7.64 -2.51
CA ASP A 44 0.08 8.12 -3.14
C ASP A 44 1.17 8.21 -2.06
N TYR A 45 2.18 7.34 -2.14
CA TYR A 45 3.25 7.18 -1.14
C TYR A 45 4.47 8.05 -1.45
N TYR A 46 5.01 8.73 -0.43
CA TYR A 46 6.15 9.63 -0.56
C TYR A 46 6.96 9.76 0.76
N TRP A 47 8.13 10.39 0.68
CA TRP A 47 9.06 10.64 1.81
C TRP A 47 9.36 9.39 2.65
N GLY A 48 9.89 8.36 1.96
CA GLY A 48 10.27 7.08 2.54
C GLY A 48 11.53 7.14 3.38
N HIS A 49 11.50 6.57 4.59
CA HIS A 49 12.70 6.27 5.38
C HIS A 49 12.94 4.76 5.40
N TYR A 50 14.14 4.31 5.06
CA TYR A 50 14.48 2.90 4.91
C TYR A 50 15.30 2.40 6.10
N TYR A 51 15.06 1.15 6.49
CA TYR A 51 15.64 0.51 7.67
C TYR A 51 15.96 -0.96 7.39
N ASP A 52 17.09 -1.45 7.89
CA ASP A 52 17.40 -2.88 7.86
C ASP A 52 16.67 -3.65 8.98
N ASP A 53 16.28 -2.96 10.05
CA ASP A 53 15.69 -3.52 11.27
C ASP A 53 14.21 -3.14 11.43
N GLY A 54 13.39 -4.14 11.76
CA GLY A 54 11.95 -3.96 11.92
C GLY A 54 11.59 -3.10 13.12
N ALA A 55 12.29 -3.24 14.25
CA ALA A 55 12.00 -2.47 15.45
C ALA A 55 12.32 -0.98 15.26
N ALA A 56 13.39 -0.65 14.54
CA ALA A 56 13.71 0.72 14.15
C ALA A 56 12.62 1.33 13.26
N ALA A 57 12.11 0.56 12.29
CA ALA A 57 11.04 1.02 11.40
C ALA A 57 9.70 1.17 12.11
N GLU A 58 9.33 0.25 13.00
CA GLU A 58 8.12 0.34 13.83
C GLU A 58 8.18 1.57 14.76
N LYS A 59 9.35 1.85 15.34
CA LYS A 59 9.56 3.04 16.17
C LYS A 59 9.40 4.32 15.34
N ASP A 60 10.02 4.41 14.17
CA ASP A 60 9.89 5.58 13.29
C ASP A 60 8.43 5.76 12.82
N TYR A 61 7.74 4.68 12.48
CA TYR A 61 6.32 4.70 12.14
C TYR A 61 5.49 5.33 13.27
N ALA A 62 5.68 4.86 14.51
CA ALA A 62 4.95 5.38 15.67
C ALA A 62 5.30 6.85 15.96
N ASP A 63 6.59 7.20 15.89
CA ASP A 63 7.06 8.57 16.11
C ASP A 63 6.50 9.53 15.07
N ARG A 64 6.52 9.15 13.79
CA ARG A 64 5.96 9.95 12.69
C ARG A 64 4.46 10.11 12.80
N ALA A 65 3.73 9.05 13.15
CA ALA A 65 2.30 9.12 13.35
C ALA A 65 1.95 10.08 14.50
N ALA A 66 2.62 9.93 15.65
CA ALA A 66 2.41 10.78 16.82
C ALA A 66 2.81 12.24 16.56
N ASP A 67 3.95 12.47 15.92
CA ASP A 67 4.43 13.81 15.56
C ASP A 67 3.47 14.49 14.57
N TYR A 68 3.01 13.78 13.54
CA TYR A 68 2.03 14.29 12.59
C TYR A 68 0.72 14.67 13.28
N GLN A 69 0.21 13.78 14.14
CA GLN A 69 -1.00 14.03 14.91
C GLN A 69 -0.87 15.28 15.79
N ARG A 70 0.27 15.46 16.48
CA ARG A 70 0.51 16.63 17.32
C ARG A 70 0.65 17.92 16.51
N ARG A 71 1.37 17.90 15.38
CA ARG A 71 1.64 19.09 14.56
C ARG A 71 0.40 19.60 13.84
N PHE A 72 -0.43 18.69 13.34
CA PHE A 72 -1.58 19.05 12.51
C PHE A 72 -2.92 18.93 13.24
N GLN A 73 -2.91 18.52 14.53
CA GLN A 73 -4.11 18.34 15.37
C GLN A 73 -5.18 17.45 14.73
N VAL A 74 -4.75 16.51 13.90
CA VAL A 74 -5.62 15.54 13.22
C VAL A 74 -5.94 14.36 14.12
N ARG A 75 -6.92 13.55 13.75
CA ARG A 75 -7.28 12.32 14.45
C ARG A 75 -7.09 11.12 13.54
N GLU A 76 -6.67 10.01 14.12
CA GLU A 76 -6.67 8.71 13.44
C GLU A 76 -8.09 8.30 13.06
N VAL A 77 -8.28 8.00 11.77
CA VAL A 77 -9.47 7.38 11.22
C VAL A 77 -9.24 5.88 11.21
N LYS A 78 -9.82 5.19 12.20
CA LYS A 78 -9.84 3.72 12.21
C LYS A 78 -10.74 3.21 11.09
N ARG A 79 -10.16 2.90 9.94
CA ARG A 79 -10.89 2.15 8.92
C ARG A 79 -10.93 0.68 9.31
N PRO A 80 -12.11 0.11 9.58
CA PRO A 80 -12.21 -1.30 9.87
C PRO A 80 -11.67 -2.09 8.68
N ILE A 81 -10.93 -3.18 8.96
CA ILE A 81 -10.36 -4.08 7.95
C ILE A 81 -11.42 -4.54 6.94
N ALA A 82 -12.68 -4.67 7.38
CA ALA A 82 -13.82 -5.00 6.53
C ALA A 82 -14.09 -3.96 5.41
N GLN A 83 -13.85 -2.67 5.67
CA GLN A 83 -14.01 -1.63 4.65
C GLN A 83 -12.87 -1.70 3.64
N GLN A 84 -11.63 -1.90 4.12
CA GLN A 84 -10.46 -2.11 3.27
C GLN A 84 -10.60 -3.35 2.35
N MET A 85 -11.14 -4.44 2.89
CA MET A 85 -11.41 -5.66 2.12
C MET A 85 -12.54 -5.48 1.09
N ARG A 86 -13.56 -4.68 1.41
CA ARG A 86 -14.68 -4.41 0.51
C ARG A 86 -14.23 -3.54 -0.67
N GLU A 87 -13.48 -2.47 -0.40
CA GLU A 87 -12.95 -1.58 -1.44
C GLU A 87 -11.96 -2.34 -2.36
N ALA A 88 -11.15 -3.24 -1.81
CA ALA A 88 -10.28 -4.11 -2.60
C ALA A 88 -11.06 -5.13 -3.46
N ALA A 89 -12.18 -5.66 -2.95
CA ALA A 89 -13.06 -6.56 -3.70
C ALA A 89 -13.82 -5.85 -4.81
N GLU A 90 -14.23 -4.59 -4.58
CA GLU A 90 -14.91 -3.74 -5.56
C GLU A 90 -13.97 -3.39 -6.74
N GLN A 91 -12.73 -2.95 -6.45
CA GLN A 91 -11.71 -2.72 -7.47
C GLN A 91 -11.30 -3.99 -8.24
N ALA A 92 -11.33 -5.16 -7.58
CA ALA A 92 -11.08 -6.43 -8.25
C ALA A 92 -12.25 -6.87 -9.16
N GLY A 93 -13.48 -6.41 -8.88
CA GLY A 93 -14.68 -6.69 -9.69
C GLY A 93 -14.76 -5.88 -10.98
N GLU A 94 -14.04 -4.76 -11.09
CA GLU A 94 -14.08 -3.87 -12.26
C GLU A 94 -13.06 -4.23 -13.36
N ARG A 95 -12.21 -5.24 -13.15
CA ARG A 95 -11.39 -5.82 -14.23
C ARG A 95 -12.24 -6.83 -15.00
N PRO A 96 -12.70 -6.56 -16.24
CA PRO A 96 -13.21 -7.63 -17.08
C PRO A 96 -12.10 -8.68 -17.19
N ALA A 97 -12.44 -9.94 -16.89
CA ALA A 97 -11.54 -11.06 -16.99
C ALA A 97 -10.92 -11.07 -18.40
N GLN A 98 -9.66 -10.65 -18.51
CA GLN A 98 -8.91 -10.82 -19.75
C GLN A 98 -8.82 -12.32 -19.98
N ALA A 99 -9.49 -12.77 -21.05
CA ALA A 99 -9.51 -14.15 -21.49
C ALA A 99 -8.06 -14.66 -21.59
N PRO A 100 -7.81 -15.94 -21.25
CA PRO A 100 -6.48 -16.52 -21.35
C PRO A 100 -5.95 -16.37 -22.79
N PRO A 101 -4.65 -16.09 -22.97
CA PRO A 101 -4.08 -15.91 -24.31
C PRO A 101 -4.27 -17.22 -25.09
N LYS A 102 -5.01 -17.14 -26.19
CA LYS A 102 -5.10 -18.22 -27.19
C LYS A 102 -3.68 -18.50 -27.67
N ARG A 103 -3.19 -19.72 -27.43
CA ARG A 103 -1.97 -20.23 -28.06
C ARG A 103 -2.26 -20.37 -29.55
N GLU A 104 -1.85 -19.41 -30.36
CA GLU A 104 -1.72 -19.60 -31.80
C GLU A 104 -0.53 -20.54 -32.03
N ALA A 105 -0.82 -21.77 -32.45
CA ALA A 105 0.19 -22.70 -32.92
C ALA A 105 0.73 -22.18 -34.27
N PRO A 106 2.06 -22.11 -34.48
CA PRO A 106 2.57 -21.73 -35.79
C PRO A 106 2.28 -22.86 -36.79
N GLU A 107 1.43 -22.54 -37.77
CA GLU A 107 1.15 -23.36 -38.94
C GLU A 107 2.46 -23.47 -39.75
N ARG A 108 3.16 -24.60 -39.62
CA ARG A 108 4.33 -24.93 -40.43
C ARG A 108 3.84 -25.39 -41.79
N GLY A 109 3.89 -24.45 -42.74
CA GLY A 109 3.48 -24.62 -44.13
C GLY A 109 4.07 -25.85 -44.82
N ASP A 110 3.19 -26.52 -45.57
CA ASP A 110 3.50 -27.51 -46.58
C ASP A 110 3.88 -26.79 -47.87
N ARG A 111 5.17 -26.83 -48.25
CA ARG A 111 5.61 -26.67 -49.64
C ARG A 111 7.02 -27.20 -49.87
#